data_AF-X0YM90-F1
#
_entry.id   AF-X0YM90-F1
#
_cell.length_a   1.000
_cell.length_b   1.000
_cell.length_c   1.000
_cell.angle_alpha   90.00
_cell.angle_beta   90.00
_cell.angle_gamma   90.00
#
_symmetry.space_group_name_H-M   'P 1'
#
loop_
_entity.id
_entity.type
_entity.pdbx_description
1 polymer ?
#
loop_
_entity_poly.entity_id
_entity_poly.type
_entity_poly.pdbx_seq_one_letter_code
_entity_poly.pdbx_strand_id
1 'polypeptide(L)' 'WGQNDIHYQNRLRAAQYRRMAERAGFAIVVEHSEIDPRSKDVLAALPVDAEFAGFSPDELCTVTYDLVARAT' A
#
# COMPACT_ATOMS: atom_id res chain seq x y z
N TRP A 1 6.20 23.10 -1.60
CA TRP A 1 5.04 23.00 -0.71
C TRP A 1 4.27 21.73 -1.05
N GLY A 2 4.32 20.70 -0.20
CA GLY A 2 3.35 19.59 -0.26
C GLY A 2 3.83 18.18 0.03
N GLN A 3 5.13 17.86 -0.07
CA GLN A 3 5.62 16.50 0.21
C GLN A 3 6.56 16.53 1.41
N ASN A 4 6.01 16.31 2.61
CA ASN A 4 6.79 15.74 3.70
C ASN A 4 7.25 14.34 3.25
N ASP A 5 8.50 13.97 3.52
CA ASP A 5 9.09 12.77 2.93
C ASP A 5 8.38 11.47 3.34
N ILE A 6 7.62 11.48 4.44
CA ILE A 6 6.79 10.35 4.88
C ILE A 6 5.57 10.88 5.62
N HIS A 7 4.42 10.91 4.95
CA HIS A 7 3.17 11.31 5.58
C HIS A 7 2.52 10.11 6.27
N TYR A 8 2.16 10.28 7.54
CA TYR A 8 1.08 9.52 8.14
C TYR A 8 -0.21 9.88 7.41
N GLN A 9 -0.53 9.15 6.35
CA GLN A 9 -1.74 9.37 5.58
C GLN A 9 -2.86 8.48 6.14
N ASN A 10 -4.00 9.09 6.44
CA ASN A 10 -5.29 8.43 6.69
C ASN A 10 -5.85 7.82 5.38
N ARG A 11 -5.00 7.10 4.65
CA ARG A 11 -5.36 6.36 3.44
C ARG A 11 -5.15 4.88 3.70
N LEU A 12 -6.02 4.08 3.09
CA LEU A 12 -5.79 2.65 2.97
C LEU A 12 -4.47 2.41 2.22
N ARG A 13 -3.71 1.41 2.67
CA ARG A 13 -2.56 0.87 1.94
C ARG A 13 -3.04 -0.02 0.79
N ALA A 14 -2.20 -0.21 -0.22
CA ALA A 14 -2.49 -1.02 -1.41
C ALA A 14 -3.18 -2.36 -1.08
N ALA A 15 -2.57 -3.12 -0.16
CA ALA A 15 -3.10 -4.40 0.28
C ALA A 15 -4.47 -4.33 0.96
N GLN A 16 -4.83 -3.22 1.59
CA GLN A 16 -6.13 -3.06 2.21
C GLN A 16 -7.23 -2.91 1.15
N TYR A 17 -6.95 -2.25 0.02
CA TYR A 17 -7.89 -2.20 -1.11
C TYR A 17 -8.14 -3.60 -1.70
N ARG A 18 -7.07 -4.39 -1.89
CA ARG A 18 -7.20 -5.79 -2.33
C ARG A 18 -8.08 -6.60 -1.38
N ARG A 19 -7.75 -6.59 -0.09
CA ARG A 19 -8.50 -7.31 0.96
C ARG A 19 -9.96 -6.87 1.01
N MET A 20 -10.23 -5.58 0.81
CA MET A 20 -11.59 -5.04 0.79
C MET A 20 -12.39 -5.58 -0.41
N ALA A 21 -11.80 -5.60 -1.61
CA ALA A 21 -12.44 -6.14 -2.81
C ALA A 21 -12.72 -7.65 -2.69
N GLU A 22 -11.75 -8.43 -2.20
CA GLU A 22 -11.92 -9.86 -1.95
C GLU A 22 -13.03 -10.14 -0.92
N ARG A 23 -13.06 -9.39 0.20
CA ARG A 23 -14.11 -9.51 1.23
C ARG A 23 -15.49 -9.12 0.71
N ALA A 24 -15.56 -8.23 -0.26
CA ALA A 24 -16.80 -7.85 -0.92
C ALA A 24 -17.24 -8.86 -2.01
N GLY A 25 -16.48 -9.96 -2.21
CA GLY A 25 -16.83 -11.00 -3.16
C GLY A 25 -16.50 -10.66 -4.61
N PHE A 26 -15.61 -9.69 -4.86
CA PHE A 26 -15.13 -9.40 -6.21
C PHE A 26 -13.93 -10.29 -6.54
N ALA A 27 -13.84 -10.68 -7.81
CA ALA A 27 -12.63 -11.30 -8.36
C ALA A 27 -11.66 -10.22 -8.83
N ILE A 28 -10.41 -10.26 -8.37
CA ILE A 28 -9.34 -9.38 -8.85
C ILE A 28 -8.92 -9.83 -10.24
N VAL A 29 -8.98 -8.92 -11.21
CA VAL A 29 -8.62 -9.19 -12.62
C VAL A 29 -7.25 -8.62 -12.96
N VAL A 30 -6.94 -7.43 -12.41
CA VAL A 30 -5.64 -6.77 -12.57
C VAL A 30 -5.26 -6.17 -11.22
N GLU A 31 -4.01 -6.36 -10.84
CA GLU A 31 -3.36 -5.68 -9.73
C GLU A 31 -1.98 -5.22 -10.21
N HIS A 32 -1.72 -3.93 -10.10
CA HIS A 32 -0.43 -3.34 -10.42
C HIS A 32 -0.01 -2.41 -9.28
N SER A 33 1.23 -2.55 -8.84
CA SER A 33 1.82 -1.73 -7.79
C SER A 33 3.18 -1.24 -8.24
N GLU A 34 3.40 0.06 -8.11
CA GLU A 34 4.72 0.67 -8.26
C GLU A 34 5.31 0.90 -6.88
N ILE A 35 6.52 0.38 -6.67
CA ILE A 35 7.24 0.47 -5.41
C ILE A 35 8.38 1.46 -5.61
N ASP A 36 8.49 2.44 -4.71
CA ASP A 36 9.65 3.32 -4.71
C ASP A 36 10.84 2.66 -3.98
N PRO A 37 11.93 2.33 -4.68
CA PRO A 37 13.10 1.71 -4.07
C PRO A 37 13.79 2.64 -3.05
N ARG A 38 13.72 3.97 -3.22
CA ARG A 38 14.32 4.91 -2.25
C ARG A 38 13.57 4.87 -0.92
N SER A 39 12.25 4.78 -0.98
CA SER A 39 11.40 4.59 0.20
C SER A 39 11.75 3.30 0.96
N LYS A 40 12.16 2.23 0.28
CA LYS A 40 12.61 0.98 0.93
C LYS A 40 13.88 1.16 1.75
N ASP A 41 14.87 1.84 1.18
CA ASP A 41 16.14 2.13 1.87
C ASP A 41 15.90 2.98 3.11
N VAL A 42 15.02 3.98 3.00
CA VAL A 42 14.64 4.87 4.09
C VAL A 42 13.84 4.14 5.17
N LEU A 43 12.89 3.28 4.79
CA LEU A 43 12.05 2.50 5.70
C LEU A 43 12.90 1.63 6.66
N ALA A 44 14.01 1.07 6.18
CA ALA A 44 14.91 0.24 6.99
C ALA A 44 15.52 0.99 8.18
N ALA A 45 15.65 2.32 8.10
CA ALA A 45 16.23 3.16 9.14
C ALA A 45 15.18 3.85 10.02
N LEU A 46 13.90 3.61 9.79
CA LEU A 46 12.82 4.35 10.42
C LEU A 46 12.07 3.55 11.48
N PRO A 47 11.71 4.19 12.61
CA PRO A 47 10.74 3.61 13.52
C PRO A 47 9.36 3.61 12.85
N VAL A 48 8.84 2.40 12.61
CA VAL A 48 7.50 2.18 12.07
C VAL A 48 6.52 2.02 13.23
N ASP A 49 5.39 2.74 13.19
CA ASP A 49 4.34 2.59 14.19
C ASP A 49 3.79 1.15 14.19
N ALA A 50 3.41 0.65 15.39
CA ALA A 50 2.93 -0.71 15.56
C ALA A 50 1.70 -1.04 14.70
N GLU A 51 0.87 -0.04 14.38
CA GLU A 51 -0.29 -0.27 13.49
C GLU A 51 0.12 -0.72 12.08
N PHE A 52 1.33 -0.35 11.64
CA PHE A 52 1.85 -0.69 10.31
C PHE A 52 2.70 -1.95 10.30
N ALA A 53 2.93 -2.59 11.46
CA ALA A 53 3.76 -3.79 11.58
C ALA A 53 3.24 -5.00 10.78
N GLY A 54 1.95 -4.99 10.41
CA GLY A 54 1.31 -6.04 9.59
C GLY A 54 1.47 -5.88 8.08
N PHE A 55 2.19 -4.87 7.61
CA PHE A 55 2.48 -4.65 6.19
C PHE A 55 3.94 -4.99 5.88
N SER A 56 4.16 -5.58 4.72
CA SER A 56 5.49 -5.77 4.14
C SER A 56 6.12 -4.43 3.72
N PRO A 57 7.46 -4.37 3.60
CA PRO A 57 8.13 -3.20 3.05
C PRO A 57 7.59 -2.77 1.69
N ASP A 58 7.26 -3.72 0.82
CA ASP A 58 6.71 -3.45 -0.51
C ASP A 58 5.34 -2.77 -0.44
N GLU A 59 4.46 -3.25 0.45
CA GLU A 59 3.15 -2.63 0.71
C GLU A 59 3.27 -1.22 1.33
N LEU A 60 4.29 -0.98 2.16
CA LEU A 60 4.56 0.32 2.79
C LEU A 60 5.20 1.33 1.83
N CYS A 61 6.04 0.84 0.89
CA CYS A 61 6.75 1.65 -0.09
C CYS A 61 6.02 1.73 -1.44
N THR A 62 4.77 1.28 -1.52
CA THR A 62 3.94 1.44 -2.72
C THR A 62 3.56 2.91 -2.91
N VAL A 63 3.91 3.48 -4.07
CA VAL A 63 3.64 4.89 -4.42
C VAL A 63 2.48 5.03 -5.40
N THR A 64 2.30 4.05 -6.28
CA THR A 64 1.19 3.96 -7.24
C THR A 64 0.55 2.58 -7.10
N TYR A 65 -0.78 2.52 -7.14
CA TYR A 65 -1.50 1.25 -7.03
C TYR A 65 -2.78 1.28 -7.86
N ASP A 66 -2.89 0.35 -8.80
CA ASP A 66 -4.05 0.14 -9.67
C ASP A 66 -4.66 -1.24 -9.38
N LEU A 67 -5.98 -1.26 -9.16
CA LEU A 67 -6.74 -2.48 -8.92
C LEU A 67 -7.99 -2.47 -9.79
N VAL A 68 -8.16 -3.51 -10.62
CA VAL A 68 -9.39 -3.75 -11.37
C VAL A 68 -10.01 -5.04 -10.86
N ALA A 69 -11.25 -4.93 -10.41
CA ALA A 69 -12.02 -6.06 -9.89
C ALA A 69 -13.36 -6.17 -10.62
N ARG A 70 -13.86 -7.41 -10.74
CA ARG A 70 -15.14 -7.72 -11.39
C ARG A 70 -16.06 -8.39 -10.39
N ALA A 71 -17.34 -8.00 -10.37
CA ALA A 71 -18.36 -8.68 -9.59
C ALA A 71 -18.45 -10.15 -10.05
N THR A 72 -18.59 -11.06 -9.08
CA THR A 72 -18.68 -12.49 -9.35
C THR A 72 -20.12 -12.89 -9.65
#